data_AF-A0A9D5YUJ9-F1
#
_entry.id   AF-A0A9D5YUJ9-F1
#
_cell.length_a   1.000
_cell.length_b   1.000
_cell.length_c   1.000
_cell.angle_alpha   90.00
_cell.angle_beta   90.00
_cell.angle_gamma   90.00
#
_symmetry.space_group_name_H-M   'P 1'
#
loop_
_entity.id
_entity.type
_entity.pdbx_description
1 polymer ?
#
loop_
_entity_poly.entity_id
_entity_poly.type
_entity_poly.pdbx_seq_one_letter_code
_entity_poly.pdbx_strand_id
1 'polypeptide(L)'
;MANIGKMLKEEIQRLARKVVKAALAGLHRDSVALKRSVADYRKRIAALERSTRQTLKVVEPQLEAARTPAPEEADRARITGAMVRRIRGKLGLSQADFARLVGVTAQTVYQWEQKPGRLQFRGNAKSAVLAARRMGVREARRRVEELKGTPAPGTGNGRRRRAAGPAPAAKRGPGRPRAEAASDAPITGKTVRRLRGQLGLSQADLARLLDLHTQTVYQWEHKPGPLQFRGDARARLAAVQRMGAGEVKKRLESLQAKSTRKRGRRGGRKRRKA
;
A
#
# COMPACT_ATOMS: atom_id res chain seq x y z
N MET A 1 -36.81 -72.02 48.10
CA MET A 1 -36.04 -71.11 48.99
C MET A 1 -35.60 -69.92 48.17
N ALA A 2 -35.77 -68.69 48.67
CA ALA A 2 -35.38 -67.48 47.94
C ALA A 2 -33.86 -67.50 47.64
N ASN A 3 -33.48 -67.20 46.40
CA ASN A 3 -32.08 -67.21 45.98
C ASN A 3 -31.39 -65.92 46.47
N ILE A 4 -30.84 -65.97 47.68
CA ILE A 4 -30.21 -64.83 48.39
C ILE A 4 -29.13 -64.15 47.53
N GLY A 5 -28.37 -64.91 46.76
CA GLY A 5 -27.35 -64.37 45.86
C GLY A 5 -27.92 -63.50 44.74
N LYS A 6 -29.14 -63.80 44.27
CA LYS A 6 -29.84 -62.97 43.28
C LYS A 6 -30.33 -61.66 43.90
N MET A 7 -30.94 -61.73 45.09
CA MET A 7 -31.42 -60.54 45.79
C MET A 7 -30.28 -59.58 46.19
N LEU A 8 -29.14 -60.11 46.64
CA LEU A 8 -27.97 -59.31 46.96
C LEU A 8 -27.42 -58.58 45.72
N LYS A 9 -27.34 -59.27 44.57
CA LYS A 9 -26.90 -58.65 43.31
C LYS A 9 -27.86 -57.54 42.86
N GLU A 10 -29.16 -57.76 42.97
CA GLU A 10 -30.18 -56.76 42.66
C GLU A 10 -30.04 -55.52 43.56
N GLU A 11 -29.80 -55.73 44.85
CA GLU A 11 -29.63 -54.65 45.82
C GLU A 11 -28.32 -53.87 45.61
N ILE A 12 -27.21 -54.56 45.32
CA ILE A 12 -25.93 -53.93 44.92
C ILE A 12 -26.13 -53.07 43.67
N GLN A 13 -26.84 -53.58 42.66
CA GLN A 13 -27.12 -52.82 41.44
C GLN A 13 -27.99 -51.60 41.73
N ARG A 14 -29.01 -51.74 42.58
CA ARG A 14 -29.89 -50.63 42.97
C ARG A 14 -29.12 -49.53 43.69
N LEU A 15 -28.25 -49.88 44.64
CA LEU A 15 -27.39 -48.95 45.36
C LEU A 15 -26.36 -48.29 44.44
N ALA A 16 -25.70 -49.05 43.58
CA ALA A 16 -24.76 -48.51 42.59
C ALA A 16 -25.43 -47.48 41.68
N ARG A 17 -26.64 -47.79 41.15
CA ARG A 17 -27.43 -46.85 40.34
C ARG A 17 -27.81 -45.60 41.13
N LYS A 18 -28.17 -45.73 42.41
CA LYS A 18 -28.53 -44.60 43.28
C LYS A 18 -27.34 -43.67 43.51
N VAL A 19 -26.16 -44.23 43.80
CA VAL A 19 -24.92 -43.46 44.02
C VAL A 19 -24.47 -42.75 42.74
N VAL A 20 -24.45 -43.45 41.60
CA VAL A 20 -24.10 -42.86 40.30
C VAL A 20 -25.06 -41.74 39.93
N LYS A 21 -26.37 -41.94 40.12
CA LYS A 21 -27.38 -40.91 39.85
C LYS A 21 -27.20 -39.67 40.74
N ALA A 22 -26.87 -39.86 42.02
CA ALA A 22 -26.59 -38.76 42.93
C ALA A 22 -25.32 -38.00 42.54
N ALA A 23 -24.24 -38.71 42.21
CA ALA A 23 -22.97 -38.12 41.78
C ALA A 23 -23.11 -37.31 40.48
N LEU A 24 -23.92 -37.79 39.52
CA LEU A 24 -24.14 -37.13 38.22
C LEU A 24 -25.24 -36.07 38.23
N ALA A 25 -26.00 -35.92 39.33
CA ALA A 25 -27.14 -35.02 39.38
C ALA A 25 -26.77 -33.56 39.12
N GLY A 26 -25.64 -33.09 39.66
CA GLY A 26 -25.11 -31.75 39.41
C GLY A 26 -24.76 -31.55 37.93
N LEU A 27 -23.97 -32.47 37.37
CA LEU A 27 -23.55 -32.44 35.97
C LEU A 27 -24.74 -32.46 34.99
N HIS A 28 -25.80 -33.23 35.30
CA HIS A 28 -27.02 -33.25 34.50
C HIS A 28 -27.75 -31.90 34.53
N ARG A 29 -27.84 -31.25 35.70
CA ARG A 29 -28.45 -29.91 35.82
C ARG A 29 -27.65 -28.88 35.03
N ASP A 30 -26.33 -28.91 35.13
CA ASP A 30 -25.45 -28.00 34.39
C ASP A 30 -25.55 -28.23 32.88
N SER A 31 -25.59 -29.49 32.44
CA SER A 31 -25.79 -29.83 31.03
C SER A 31 -27.12 -29.30 30.49
N VAL A 32 -28.21 -29.40 31.27
CA VAL A 32 -29.51 -28.84 30.89
C VAL A 32 -29.47 -27.31 30.86
N ALA A 33 -28.85 -26.67 31.85
CA ALA A 33 -28.68 -25.23 31.90
C ALA A 33 -27.87 -24.70 30.70
N LEU A 34 -26.75 -25.35 30.40
CA LEU A 34 -25.91 -25.02 29.23
C LEU A 34 -26.68 -25.19 27.92
N LYS A 35 -27.43 -26.28 27.75
CA LYS A 35 -28.26 -26.48 26.55
C LYS A 35 -29.31 -25.36 26.38
N ARG A 36 -29.91 -24.89 27.47
CA ARG A 36 -30.83 -23.74 27.45
C ARG A 36 -30.11 -22.46 27.06
N SER A 37 -28.98 -22.15 27.68
CA SER A 37 -28.17 -20.97 27.35
C SER A 37 -27.71 -20.98 25.89
N VAL A 38 -27.27 -22.12 25.36
CA VAL A 38 -26.90 -22.26 23.95
C VAL A 38 -28.09 -21.99 23.03
N ALA A 39 -29.29 -22.48 23.36
CA ALA A 39 -30.49 -22.19 22.58
C ALA A 39 -30.83 -20.70 22.59
N ASP A 40 -30.70 -20.04 23.75
CA ASP A 40 -30.95 -18.61 23.89
C ASP A 40 -29.91 -17.75 23.15
N TYR A 41 -28.64 -18.11 23.22
CA TYR A 41 -27.58 -17.43 22.45
C TYR A 41 -27.81 -17.57 20.94
N ARG A 42 -28.18 -18.77 20.46
CA ARG A 42 -28.52 -18.97 19.03
C ARG A 42 -29.68 -18.07 18.60
N LYS A 43 -30.72 -17.93 19.44
CA LYS A 43 -31.84 -17.00 19.16
C LYS A 43 -31.38 -15.54 19.12
N ARG A 44 -30.54 -15.12 20.07
CA ARG A 44 -30.01 -13.74 20.14
C ARG A 44 -29.12 -13.42 18.93
N ILE A 45 -28.22 -14.33 18.55
CA ILE A 45 -27.37 -14.19 17.36
C ILE A 45 -28.25 -14.05 16.11
N ALA A 46 -29.24 -14.93 15.93
CA ALA A 46 -30.15 -14.84 14.79
C ALA A 46 -30.97 -13.55 14.77
N ALA A 47 -31.30 -12.96 15.92
CA ALA A 47 -31.96 -11.66 16.01
C ALA A 47 -31.02 -10.50 15.63
N LEU A 48 -29.77 -10.52 16.13
CA LEU A 48 -28.74 -9.54 15.81
C LEU A 48 -28.32 -9.59 14.34
N GLU A 49 -28.19 -10.77 13.75
CA GLU A 49 -27.91 -10.93 12.33
C GLU A 49 -29.05 -10.35 11.48
N ARG A 50 -30.31 -10.54 11.91
CA ARG A 50 -31.48 -9.93 11.24
C ARG A 50 -31.46 -8.41 11.33
N SER A 51 -31.22 -7.83 12.51
CA SER A 51 -31.16 -6.38 12.67
C SER A 51 -29.98 -5.78 11.89
N THR A 52 -28.84 -6.47 11.86
CA THR A 52 -27.68 -6.07 11.06
C THR A 52 -28.02 -6.07 9.58
N ARG A 53 -28.63 -7.14 9.06
CA ARG A 53 -29.08 -7.21 7.65
C ARG A 53 -30.08 -6.10 7.32
N GLN A 54 -31.03 -5.81 8.20
CA GLN A 54 -31.98 -4.70 8.00
C GLN A 54 -31.27 -3.35 7.98
N THR A 55 -30.33 -3.12 8.90
CA THR A 55 -29.54 -1.90 8.96
C THR A 55 -28.68 -1.76 7.70
N LEU A 56 -28.00 -2.83 7.27
CA LEU A 56 -27.21 -2.83 6.04
C LEU A 56 -28.07 -2.56 4.81
N LYS A 57 -29.28 -3.11 4.70
CA LYS A 57 -30.20 -2.80 3.59
C LYS A 57 -30.59 -1.32 3.52
N VAL A 58 -30.63 -0.61 4.64
CA VAL A 58 -30.92 0.83 4.69
C VAL A 58 -29.65 1.66 4.43
N VAL A 59 -28.53 1.22 4.99
CA VAL A 59 -27.27 1.96 4.99
C VAL A 59 -26.48 1.77 3.69
N GLU A 60 -26.53 0.61 3.04
CA GLU A 60 -25.91 0.35 1.72
C GLU A 60 -26.39 1.30 0.63
N PRO A 61 -27.70 1.49 0.35
CA PRO A 61 -28.13 2.44 -0.67
C PRO A 61 -27.83 3.89 -0.27
N GLN A 62 -27.77 4.23 1.02
CA GLN A 62 -27.35 5.55 1.50
C GLN A 62 -25.84 5.78 1.33
N LEU A 63 -25.02 4.76 1.55
CA LEU A 63 -23.57 4.79 1.31
C LEU A 63 -23.26 4.81 -0.18
N GLU A 64 -23.99 4.07 -1.01
CA GLU A 64 -23.82 4.10 -2.47
C GLU A 64 -24.30 5.43 -3.06
N ALA A 65 -25.38 6.02 -2.52
CA ALA A 65 -25.77 7.40 -2.85
C ALA A 65 -24.74 8.45 -2.37
N ALA A 66 -24.02 8.19 -1.27
CA ALA A 66 -22.95 9.06 -0.77
C ALA A 66 -21.59 8.84 -1.47
N ARG A 67 -21.32 7.62 -1.97
CA ARG A 67 -20.12 7.23 -2.74
C ARG A 67 -20.23 7.64 -4.21
N THR A 68 -21.45 7.77 -4.71
CA THR A 68 -21.76 8.27 -6.04
C THR A 68 -22.43 9.63 -5.92
N PRO A 69 -21.71 10.73 -5.60
CA PRO A 69 -22.18 12.01 -6.10
C PRO A 69 -22.24 11.86 -7.62
N ALA A 70 -23.45 11.90 -8.18
CA ALA A 70 -23.70 11.84 -9.61
C ALA A 70 -22.58 12.58 -10.39
N PRO A 71 -21.83 11.90 -11.29
CA PRO A 71 -20.72 12.50 -12.05
C PRO A 71 -21.14 13.77 -12.81
N GLU A 72 -22.43 13.86 -13.11
CA GLU A 72 -23.11 14.94 -13.83
C GLU A 72 -22.89 16.34 -13.24
N GLU A 73 -22.82 16.50 -11.91
CA GLU A 73 -22.55 17.80 -11.27
C GLU A 73 -21.05 18.06 -11.08
N ALA A 74 -20.26 17.01 -10.85
CA ALA A 74 -18.82 17.14 -10.65
C ALA A 74 -18.13 17.60 -11.93
N ASP A 75 -18.56 17.13 -13.11
CA ASP A 75 -17.97 17.54 -14.39
C ASP A 75 -18.45 18.90 -14.90
N ARG A 76 -19.62 19.37 -14.47
CA ARG A 76 -20.10 20.73 -14.77
C ARG A 76 -19.61 21.81 -13.78
N ALA A 77 -19.19 21.43 -12.57
CA ALA A 77 -18.72 22.37 -11.56
C ALA A 77 -17.32 22.91 -11.89
N ARG A 78 -17.26 24.13 -12.43
CA ARG A 78 -16.02 24.91 -12.56
C ARG A 78 -15.52 25.33 -11.18
N ILE A 79 -14.60 24.56 -10.61
CA ILE A 79 -13.95 24.91 -9.34
C ILE A 79 -12.74 25.81 -9.62
N THR A 80 -12.73 26.98 -9.00
CA THR A 80 -11.65 27.98 -9.06
C THR A 80 -10.99 28.13 -7.69
N GLY A 81 -9.78 28.71 -7.65
CA GLY A 81 -9.08 29.02 -6.38
C GLY A 81 -9.91 29.89 -5.43
N ALA A 82 -10.63 30.87 -5.96
CA ALA A 82 -11.54 31.71 -5.20
C ALA A 82 -12.69 30.91 -4.55
N MET A 83 -13.23 29.92 -5.27
CA MET A 83 -14.27 29.04 -4.72
C MET A 83 -13.73 28.19 -3.57
N VAL A 84 -12.53 27.65 -3.69
CA VAL A 84 -11.87 26.88 -2.61
C VAL A 84 -11.69 27.75 -1.37
N ARG A 85 -11.19 28.98 -1.54
CA ARG A 85 -11.04 29.95 -0.44
C ARG A 85 -12.38 30.28 0.22
N ARG A 86 -13.45 30.46 -0.57
CA ARG A 86 -14.80 30.71 -0.04
C ARG A 86 -15.35 29.53 0.75
N ILE A 87 -15.17 28.29 0.27
CA ILE A 87 -15.58 27.08 0.99
C ILE A 87 -14.83 26.98 2.32
N ARG A 88 -13.50 27.16 2.32
CA ARG A 88 -12.71 27.16 3.55
C ARG A 88 -13.16 28.25 4.53
N GLY A 89 -13.41 29.46 4.04
CA GLY A 89 -13.92 30.58 4.83
C GLY A 89 -15.28 30.28 5.46
N LYS A 90 -16.22 29.72 4.68
CA LYS A 90 -17.55 29.29 5.16
C LYS A 90 -17.44 28.27 6.30
N LEU A 91 -16.48 27.34 6.21
CA LEU A 91 -16.24 26.32 7.23
C LEU A 91 -15.42 26.84 8.42
N GLY A 92 -14.85 28.05 8.33
CA GLY A 92 -14.00 28.63 9.38
C GLY A 92 -12.74 27.80 9.66
N LEU A 93 -12.18 27.13 8.63
CA LEU A 93 -11.03 26.24 8.77
C LEU A 93 -9.71 26.93 8.35
N SER A 94 -8.62 26.54 9.00
CA SER A 94 -7.27 26.87 8.54
C SER A 94 -6.95 26.13 7.23
N GLN A 95 -5.94 26.59 6.47
CA GLN A 95 -5.52 25.87 5.26
C GLN A 95 -5.04 24.44 5.57
N ALA A 96 -4.43 24.24 6.75
CA ALA A 96 -3.97 22.93 7.19
C ALA A 96 -5.14 21.99 7.54
N ASP A 97 -6.15 22.50 8.25
CA ASP A 97 -7.34 21.73 8.62
C ASP A 97 -8.20 21.40 7.40
N PHE A 98 -8.35 22.36 6.49
CA PHE A 98 -9.04 22.12 5.23
C PHE A 98 -8.30 21.09 4.36
N ALA A 99 -6.97 21.15 4.34
CA ALA A 99 -6.16 20.15 3.63
C ALA A 99 -6.34 18.74 4.21
N ARG A 100 -6.39 18.61 5.55
CA ARG A 100 -6.71 17.33 6.22
C ARG A 100 -8.09 16.82 5.85
N LEU A 101 -9.10 17.69 5.88
CA LEU A 101 -10.48 17.35 5.52
C LEU A 101 -10.59 16.82 4.08
N VAL A 102 -9.83 17.41 3.16
CA VAL A 102 -9.84 17.07 1.72
C VAL A 102 -8.84 15.94 1.38
N GLY A 103 -7.94 15.58 2.30
CA GLY A 103 -6.94 14.52 2.09
C GLY A 103 -5.72 14.96 1.26
N VAL A 104 -5.37 16.24 1.28
CA VAL A 104 -4.21 16.81 0.57
C VAL A 104 -3.24 17.50 1.53
N THR A 105 -2.10 17.97 1.02
CA THR A 105 -1.16 18.77 1.83
C THR A 105 -1.62 20.22 1.95
N ALA A 106 -1.26 20.89 3.05
CA ALA A 106 -1.56 22.32 3.24
C ALA A 106 -0.99 23.19 2.10
N GLN A 107 0.20 22.83 1.59
CA GLN A 107 0.83 23.52 0.46
C GLN A 107 -0.01 23.42 -0.82
N THR A 108 -0.67 22.28 -1.05
CA THR A 108 -1.56 22.11 -2.21
C THR A 108 -2.76 23.04 -2.13
N VAL A 109 -3.36 23.19 -0.94
CA VAL A 109 -4.48 24.13 -0.73
C VAL A 109 -4.03 25.57 -0.95
N TYR A 110 -2.85 25.95 -0.43
CA TYR A 110 -2.27 27.26 -0.68
C TYR A 110 -2.11 27.55 -2.18
N GLN A 111 -1.53 26.61 -2.94
CA GLN A 111 -1.35 26.76 -4.39
C GLN A 111 -2.68 26.86 -5.14
N TRP A 112 -3.71 26.12 -4.69
CA TRP A 112 -5.04 26.22 -5.27
C TRP A 112 -5.68 27.59 -5.07
N GLU A 113 -5.59 28.15 -3.85
CA GLU A 113 -6.19 29.44 -3.54
C GLU A 113 -5.53 30.61 -4.29
N GLN A 114 -4.24 30.50 -4.62
CA GLN A 114 -3.50 31.53 -5.34
C GLN A 114 -3.62 31.45 -6.86
N LYS A 115 -4.02 30.31 -7.42
CA LYS A 115 -4.05 30.13 -8.87
C LYS A 115 -5.30 30.78 -9.47
N PRO A 116 -5.15 31.73 -10.42
CA PRO A 116 -6.29 32.27 -11.16
C PRO A 116 -6.85 31.24 -12.14
N GLY A 117 -8.18 31.26 -12.32
CA GLY A 117 -8.88 30.41 -13.27
C GLY A 117 -9.23 29.01 -12.75
N ARG A 118 -9.43 28.08 -13.70
CA ARG A 118 -9.94 26.72 -13.43
C ARG A 118 -8.85 25.84 -12.83
N LEU A 119 -9.14 25.24 -11.67
CA LEU A 119 -8.24 24.29 -11.02
C LEU A 119 -8.38 22.89 -11.63
N GLN A 120 -7.23 22.25 -11.83
CA GLN A 120 -7.13 20.85 -12.25
C GLN A 120 -6.76 20.02 -11.02
N PHE A 121 -7.71 19.20 -10.56
CA PHE A 121 -7.54 18.34 -9.39
C PHE A 121 -6.97 16.99 -9.83
N ARG A 122 -6.08 16.42 -9.02
CA ARG A 122 -5.57 15.06 -9.22
C ARG A 122 -6.34 14.09 -8.33
N GLY A 123 -6.72 12.93 -8.87
CA GLY A 123 -7.42 11.89 -8.13
C GLY A 123 -8.72 12.38 -7.48
N ASN A 124 -8.95 11.98 -6.23
CA ASN A 124 -10.22 12.21 -5.52
C ASN A 124 -10.33 13.63 -4.89
N ALA A 125 -9.37 14.51 -5.16
CA ALA A 125 -9.36 15.86 -4.58
C ALA A 125 -10.57 16.71 -5.03
N LYS A 126 -11.03 16.54 -6.27
CA LYS A 126 -12.19 17.27 -6.83
C LYS A 126 -13.46 16.94 -6.06
N SER A 127 -13.74 15.65 -5.87
CA SER A 127 -14.92 15.17 -5.15
C SER A 127 -14.86 15.53 -3.67
N ALA A 128 -13.68 15.47 -3.05
CA ALA A 128 -13.50 15.87 -1.65
C ALA A 128 -13.76 17.37 -1.42
N VAL A 129 -13.36 18.26 -2.34
CA VAL A 129 -13.70 19.69 -2.27
C VAL A 129 -15.20 19.92 -2.47
N LEU A 130 -15.84 19.17 -3.38
CA LEU A 130 -17.30 19.26 -3.58
C LEU A 130 -18.09 18.74 -2.37
N ALA A 131 -17.62 17.66 -1.74
CA ALA A 131 -18.20 17.18 -0.48
C ALA A 131 -18.06 18.26 0.61
N ALA A 132 -16.89 18.88 0.75
CA ALA A 132 -16.68 19.96 1.72
C ALA A 132 -17.60 21.17 1.49
N ARG A 133 -18.02 21.43 0.24
CA ARG A 133 -19.02 22.48 -0.07
C ARG A 133 -20.39 22.20 0.55
N ARG A 134 -20.78 20.93 0.65
CA ARG A 134 -22.08 20.48 1.18
C ARG A 134 -22.07 20.30 2.71
N MET A 135 -20.89 20.24 3.34
CA MET A 135 -20.75 20.07 4.79
C MET A 135 -21.12 21.34 5.58
N GLY A 136 -21.61 21.14 6.80
CA GLY A 136 -21.79 22.20 7.80
C GLY A 136 -20.53 22.44 8.64
N VAL A 137 -20.44 23.61 9.29
CA VAL A 137 -19.28 23.98 10.15
C VAL A 137 -19.03 22.97 11.27
N ARG A 138 -20.11 22.52 11.95
CA ARG A 138 -20.03 21.55 13.06
C ARG A 138 -19.48 20.20 12.59
N GLU A 139 -19.98 19.72 11.46
CA GLU A 139 -19.56 18.46 10.85
C GLU A 139 -18.10 18.53 10.38
N ALA A 140 -17.73 19.62 9.72
CA ALA A 140 -16.37 19.83 9.24
C ALA A 140 -15.34 19.88 10.38
N ARG A 141 -15.65 20.56 11.49
CA ARG A 141 -14.78 20.60 12.68
C ARG A 141 -14.64 19.22 13.32
N ARG A 142 -15.76 18.51 13.54
CA ARG A 142 -15.75 17.14 14.08
C ARG A 142 -14.84 16.22 13.25
N ARG A 143 -14.97 16.28 11.92
CA ARG A 143 -14.18 15.44 11.00
C ARG A 143 -12.70 15.81 10.98
N VAL A 144 -12.38 17.10 11.11
CA VAL A 144 -10.99 17.55 11.26
C VAL A 144 -10.39 17.04 12.58
N GLU A 145 -11.12 17.09 13.69
CA GLU A 145 -10.66 16.55 14.98
C GLU A 145 -10.41 15.03 14.92
N GLU A 146 -11.34 14.27 14.34
CA GLU A 146 -11.15 12.83 14.10
C GLU A 146 -9.89 12.56 13.27
N LEU A 147 -9.60 13.39 12.26
CA LEU A 147 -8.45 13.24 11.37
C LEU A 147 -7.12 13.76 11.96
N LYS A 148 -7.15 14.58 13.01
CA LYS A 148 -5.92 15.07 13.68
C LYS A 148 -5.16 13.96 14.40
N GLY A 149 -5.85 12.86 14.78
CA GLY A 149 -5.23 11.66 15.35
C GLY A 149 -4.48 10.79 14.34
N THR A 150 -4.65 11.03 13.04
CA THR A 150 -3.93 10.31 11.97
C THR A 150 -2.78 11.18 11.44
N PRO A 151 -1.58 10.61 11.19
CA PRO A 151 -0.47 11.36 10.64
C PRO A 151 -0.88 12.05 9.32
N ALA A 152 -0.60 13.35 9.24
CA ALA A 152 -1.05 14.20 8.14
C ALA A 152 -0.63 13.62 6.78
N PRO A 153 -1.53 13.59 5.78
CA PRO A 153 -1.19 13.09 4.45
C PRO A 153 -0.06 13.94 3.87
N GLY A 154 1.13 13.36 3.73
CA GLY A 154 2.30 13.99 3.11
C GLY A 154 3.48 14.33 4.04
N THR A 155 3.44 14.05 5.34
CA THR A 155 4.62 14.23 6.23
C THR A 155 5.62 13.07 6.19
N GLY A 156 5.37 12.05 5.37
CA GLY A 156 6.27 10.92 5.13
C GLY A 156 7.46 11.23 4.20
N ASN A 157 8.14 12.37 4.39
CA ASN A 157 9.52 12.54 3.90
C ASN A 157 10.46 12.62 5.10
N GLY A 158 10.41 11.57 5.91
CA GLY A 158 11.32 11.36 7.03
C GLY A 158 12.73 11.10 6.53
N ARG A 159 13.53 12.17 6.41
CA ARG A 159 14.90 12.13 6.92
C ARG A 159 14.83 11.42 8.27
N ARG A 160 15.28 10.17 8.35
CA ARG A 160 15.45 9.45 9.62
C ARG A 160 16.49 10.20 10.45
N ARG A 161 16.05 11.20 11.21
CA ARG A 161 16.74 11.62 12.44
C ARG A 161 16.57 10.44 13.39
N ARG A 162 17.61 9.60 13.49
CA ARG A 162 17.69 8.59 14.55
C ARG A 162 17.86 9.35 15.86
N ALA A 163 16.95 9.14 16.79
CA ALA A 163 17.01 9.65 18.15
C ALA A 163 18.28 9.15 18.85
N ALA A 164 18.86 10.01 19.67
CA ALA A 164 20.00 9.70 20.54
C ALA A 164 19.55 8.73 21.64
N GLY A 165 20.24 7.59 21.73
CA GLY A 165 20.33 6.73 22.90
C GLY A 165 21.81 6.59 23.27
N PRO A 166 22.16 6.36 24.55
CA PRO A 166 23.49 6.64 25.07
C PRO A 166 24.55 5.70 24.49
N ALA A 167 25.70 6.28 24.13
CA ALA A 167 26.84 5.56 23.58
C ALA A 167 27.48 4.64 24.63
N PRO A 168 27.82 3.37 24.30
CA PRO A 168 28.88 2.69 24.99
C PRO A 168 30.23 3.00 24.32
N ALA A 169 31.21 3.14 25.19
CA ALA A 169 32.58 3.58 24.96
C ALA A 169 33.28 3.01 23.72
N ALA A 170 34.04 3.91 23.09
CA ALA A 170 35.02 3.60 22.07
C ALA A 170 36.04 2.58 22.59
N LYS A 171 36.13 1.43 21.92
CA LYS A 171 37.41 0.72 21.75
C LYS A 171 37.81 0.80 20.29
N ARG A 172 38.86 1.59 20.04
CA ARG A 172 39.62 1.63 18.80
C ARG A 172 40.23 0.23 18.59
N GLY A 173 39.90 -0.37 17.45
CA GLY A 173 40.49 -1.58 16.88
C GLY A 173 40.35 -1.51 15.35
N PRO A 174 41.23 -2.16 14.59
CA PRO A 174 42.12 -1.49 13.64
C PRO A 174 41.52 -1.30 12.25
N GLY A 175 42.11 -0.36 11.50
CA GLY A 175 42.20 -0.35 10.04
C GLY A 175 40.94 -0.69 9.25
N ARG A 176 40.31 0.33 8.67
CA ARG A 176 39.43 0.19 7.50
C ARG A 176 40.09 -0.79 6.51
N PRO A 177 39.49 -1.95 6.18
CA PRO A 177 40.05 -2.78 5.13
C PRO A 177 39.97 -2.00 3.81
N ARG A 178 41.14 -1.88 3.22
CA ARG A 178 41.46 -1.32 1.93
C ARG A 178 40.61 -2.01 0.85
N ALA A 179 39.88 -1.20 0.08
CA ALA A 179 39.52 -1.36 -1.34
C ALA A 179 38.94 -2.67 -1.93
N GLU A 180 38.74 -3.79 -1.22
CA GLU A 180 38.41 -5.07 -1.90
C GLU A 180 36.97 -5.60 -1.70
N ALA A 181 36.12 -4.98 -0.87
CA ALA A 181 34.75 -5.48 -0.59
C ALA A 181 33.61 -4.77 -1.36
N ALA A 182 33.88 -4.19 -2.53
CA ALA A 182 32.89 -3.39 -3.29
C ALA A 182 32.09 -4.17 -4.36
N SER A 183 32.39 -5.45 -4.61
CA SER A 183 31.77 -6.26 -5.68
C SER A 183 30.40 -6.88 -5.32
N ASP A 184 30.06 -6.96 -4.03
CA ASP A 184 28.89 -7.71 -3.54
C ASP A 184 27.75 -6.85 -3.00
N ALA A 185 27.85 -5.52 -3.13
CA ALA A 185 26.73 -4.64 -2.80
C ALA A 185 25.52 -4.93 -3.71
N PRO A 186 24.30 -5.08 -3.17
CA PRO A 186 23.12 -5.39 -3.97
C PRO A 186 22.79 -4.24 -4.93
N ILE A 187 23.00 -4.46 -6.22
CA ILE A 187 22.66 -3.51 -7.26
C ILE A 187 21.14 -3.30 -7.23
N THR A 188 20.72 -2.05 -7.07
CA THR A 188 19.31 -1.65 -6.90
C THR A 188 18.86 -0.85 -8.13
N GLY A 189 17.56 -0.74 -8.41
CA GLY A 189 17.05 0.13 -9.49
C GLY A 189 17.56 1.58 -9.42
N LYS A 190 17.75 2.10 -8.20
CA LYS A 190 18.34 3.42 -7.94
C LYS A 190 19.81 3.52 -8.35
N THR A 191 20.60 2.45 -8.22
CA THR A 191 22.02 2.46 -8.61
C THR A 191 22.15 2.42 -10.13
N VAL A 192 21.28 1.69 -10.83
CA VAL A 192 21.20 1.68 -12.30
C VAL A 192 20.82 3.07 -12.83
N ARG A 193 19.78 3.69 -12.26
CA ARG A 193 19.36 5.05 -12.63
C ARG A 193 20.45 6.09 -12.38
N ARG A 194 21.19 5.97 -11.27
CA ARG A 194 22.32 6.85 -10.96
C ARG A 194 23.46 6.71 -11.97
N LEU A 195 23.87 5.47 -12.25
CA LEU A 195 24.90 5.17 -13.24
C LEU A 195 24.54 5.76 -14.62
N ARG A 196 23.29 5.57 -15.04
CA ARG A 196 22.77 6.12 -16.29
C ARG A 196 22.87 7.65 -16.31
N GLY A 197 22.49 8.31 -15.22
CA GLY A 197 22.59 9.77 -15.08
C GLY A 197 24.04 10.28 -15.09
N GLN A 198 24.95 9.59 -14.41
CA GLN A 198 26.38 9.94 -14.39
C GLN A 198 27.02 9.85 -15.78
N LEU A 199 26.57 8.90 -16.60
CA LEU A 199 27.05 8.71 -17.97
C LEU A 199 26.24 9.51 -19.01
N GLY A 200 25.22 10.28 -18.60
CA GLY A 200 24.38 11.05 -19.51
C GLY A 200 23.57 10.22 -20.52
N LEU A 201 23.30 8.94 -20.22
CA LEU A 201 22.68 8.01 -21.16
C LEU A 201 21.14 8.03 -21.10
N SER A 202 20.49 7.80 -22.24
CA SER A 202 19.07 7.45 -22.26
C SER A 202 18.86 5.99 -21.81
N GLN A 203 17.63 5.62 -21.43
CA GLN A 203 17.30 4.21 -21.13
C GLN A 203 17.57 3.30 -22.33
N ALA A 204 17.35 3.80 -23.55
CA ALA A 204 17.63 3.07 -24.79
C ALA A 204 19.14 2.90 -25.04
N ASP A 205 19.96 3.90 -24.73
CA ASP A 205 21.41 3.80 -24.92
C ASP A 205 22.04 2.83 -23.93
N LEU A 206 21.60 2.86 -22.68
CA LEU A 206 22.02 1.87 -21.69
C LEU A 206 21.58 0.46 -22.11
N ALA A 207 20.36 0.31 -22.64
CA ALA A 207 19.88 -0.98 -23.12
C ALA A 207 20.72 -1.51 -24.30
N ARG A 208 21.08 -0.66 -25.27
CA ARG A 208 21.98 -1.03 -26.38
C ARG A 208 23.37 -1.43 -25.90
N LEU A 209 23.90 -0.72 -24.90
CA LEU A 209 25.23 -0.99 -24.35
C LEU A 209 25.28 -2.33 -23.60
N LEU A 210 24.18 -2.70 -22.94
CA LEU A 210 24.03 -3.97 -22.22
C LEU A 210 23.51 -5.11 -23.12
N ASP A 211 23.17 -4.81 -24.37
CA ASP A 211 22.53 -5.73 -25.32
C ASP A 211 21.23 -6.33 -24.73
N LEU A 212 20.37 -5.44 -24.25
CA LEU A 212 19.06 -5.74 -23.65
C LEU A 212 17.96 -4.91 -24.33
N HIS A 213 16.70 -5.31 -24.14
CA HIS A 213 15.56 -4.52 -24.57
C HIS A 213 15.35 -3.31 -23.65
N THR A 214 15.01 -2.13 -24.20
CA THR A 214 14.80 -0.87 -23.46
C THR A 214 13.83 -1.01 -22.29
N GLN A 215 12.77 -1.81 -22.46
CA GLN A 215 11.78 -2.07 -21.41
C GLN A 215 12.37 -2.75 -20.17
N THR A 216 13.43 -3.56 -20.34
CA THR A 216 14.13 -4.23 -19.24
C THR A 216 14.78 -3.20 -18.31
N VAL A 217 15.44 -2.19 -18.89
CA VAL A 217 16.07 -1.10 -18.15
C VAL A 217 15.01 -0.24 -17.45
N TYR A 218 13.90 0.05 -18.13
CA TYR A 218 12.76 0.76 -17.53
C TYR A 218 12.21 0.02 -16.31
N GLN A 219 11.96 -1.29 -16.42
CA GLN A 219 11.46 -2.12 -15.32
C GLN A 219 12.44 -2.16 -14.14
N TRP A 220 13.74 -2.26 -14.41
CA TRP A 220 14.76 -2.22 -13.36
C TRP A 220 14.77 -0.90 -12.59
N GLU A 221 14.61 0.24 -13.26
CA GLU A 221 14.60 1.56 -12.60
C GLU A 221 13.37 1.77 -11.70
N HIS A 222 12.26 1.06 -11.97
CA HIS A 222 11.00 1.19 -11.22
C HIS A 222 10.75 0.07 -10.20
N LYS A 223 11.54 -1.02 -10.22
CA LYS A 223 11.39 -2.12 -9.27
C LYS A 223 11.93 -1.73 -7.88
N PRO A 224 11.12 -1.87 -6.80
CA PRO A 224 11.61 -1.66 -5.45
C PRO A 224 12.49 -2.83 -4.99
N GLY A 225 13.56 -2.51 -4.26
CA GLY A 225 14.48 -3.51 -3.69
C GLY A 225 15.62 -3.94 -4.61
N PRO A 226 16.41 -4.96 -4.20
CA PRO A 226 17.57 -5.43 -4.94
C PRO A 226 17.17 -6.10 -6.26
N LEU A 227 17.91 -5.81 -7.33
CA LEU A 227 17.65 -6.39 -8.64
C LEU A 227 18.27 -7.78 -8.73
N GLN A 228 17.47 -8.73 -9.22
CA GLN A 228 17.94 -10.04 -9.65
C GLN A 228 18.20 -9.98 -11.15
N PHE A 229 19.45 -10.09 -11.55
CA PHE A 229 19.86 -10.13 -12.95
C PHE A 229 19.79 -11.57 -13.45
N ARG A 230 19.20 -11.78 -14.63
CA ARG A 230 19.30 -13.06 -15.34
C ARG A 230 20.49 -13.02 -16.29
N GLY A 231 21.28 -14.10 -16.33
CA GLY A 231 22.46 -14.23 -17.19
C GLY A 231 23.52 -13.15 -16.94
N ASP A 232 24.25 -12.77 -18.00
CA ASP A 232 25.44 -11.90 -17.90
C ASP A 232 25.13 -10.41 -17.68
N ALA A 233 23.85 -10.06 -17.50
CA ALA A 233 23.42 -8.67 -17.32
C ALA A 233 24.14 -7.94 -16.18
N ARG A 234 24.43 -8.65 -15.06
CA ARG A 234 25.22 -8.11 -13.95
C ARG A 234 26.67 -7.82 -14.35
N ALA A 235 27.30 -8.73 -15.07
CA ALA A 235 28.68 -8.58 -15.55
C ALA A 235 28.80 -7.44 -16.56
N ARG A 236 27.83 -7.32 -17.48
CA ARG A 236 27.75 -6.22 -18.45
C ARG A 236 27.57 -4.87 -17.76
N LEU A 237 26.70 -4.78 -16.75
CA LEU A 237 26.54 -3.56 -15.96
C LEU A 237 27.83 -3.19 -15.21
N ALA A 238 28.52 -4.16 -14.60
CA ALA A 238 29.80 -3.95 -13.94
C ALA A 238 30.89 -3.50 -14.93
N ALA A 239 30.90 -4.01 -16.16
CA ALA A 239 31.78 -3.53 -17.21
C ALA A 239 31.50 -2.05 -17.55
N VAL A 240 30.22 -1.67 -17.67
CA VAL A 240 29.81 -0.27 -17.90
C VAL A 240 30.21 0.66 -16.75
N GLN A 241 30.18 0.18 -15.51
CA GLN A 241 30.65 0.95 -14.36
C GLN A 241 32.15 1.21 -14.36
N ARG A 242 32.94 0.32 -14.97
CA ARG A 242 34.40 0.47 -15.08
C ARG A 242 34.82 1.33 -16.27
N MET A 243 33.94 1.50 -17.26
CA MET A 243 34.21 2.33 -18.45
C MET A 243 34.04 3.81 -18.14
N GLY A 244 34.95 4.64 -18.68
CA GLY A 244 34.81 6.10 -18.63
C GLY A 244 33.76 6.61 -19.63
N ALA A 245 33.20 7.81 -19.38
CA ALA A 245 32.15 8.39 -20.24
C ALA A 245 32.56 8.50 -21.72
N GLY A 246 33.83 8.79 -22.01
CA GLY A 246 34.35 8.84 -23.38
C GLY A 246 34.43 7.48 -24.07
N GLU A 247 34.73 6.41 -23.32
CA GLU A 247 34.76 5.03 -23.83
C GLU A 247 33.33 4.52 -24.12
N VAL A 248 32.40 4.85 -23.23
CA VAL A 248 30.96 4.56 -23.42
C VAL A 248 30.43 5.21 -24.70
N LYS A 249 30.80 6.47 -24.96
CA LYS A 249 30.41 7.19 -26.17
C LYS A 249 30.95 6.52 -27.45
N LYS A 250 32.25 6.20 -27.50
CA LYS A 250 32.87 5.49 -28.62
C LYS A 250 32.19 4.13 -28.89
N ARG A 251 31.88 3.40 -27.80
CA ARG A 251 31.19 2.10 -27.91
C ARG A 251 29.78 2.25 -28.45
N LEU A 252 29.03 3.26 -28.00
CA LEU A 252 27.69 3.57 -28.51
C LEU A 252 27.72 3.93 -30.00
N GLU A 253 28.67 4.77 -30.43
CA GLU A 253 28.88 5.15 -31.83
C GLU A 253 29.21 3.91 -32.69
N SER A 254 30.07 3.01 -32.20
CA SER A 254 30.41 1.76 -32.90
C SER A 254 29.20 0.82 -33.06
N LEU A 255 28.30 0.77 -32.06
CA LEU A 255 27.09 -0.04 -32.09
C LEU A 255 26.04 0.56 -33.04
N GLN A 256 25.93 1.88 -33.08
CA GLN A 256 25.09 2.59 -34.04
C GLN A 256 25.58 2.37 -35.49
N ALA A 257 26.89 2.48 -35.74
CA ALA A 257 27.50 2.24 -37.06
C ALA A 257 27.33 0.78 -37.54
N LYS A 258 27.39 -0.21 -36.62
CA LYS A 258 27.12 -1.62 -36.96
C LYS A 258 25.64 -1.86 -37.28
N SER A 259 24.72 -1.21 -36.57
CA SER A 259 23.28 -1.29 -36.82
C SER A 259 22.91 -0.72 -38.19
N THR A 260 23.45 0.46 -38.55
CA THR A 260 23.22 1.09 -39.85
C THR A 260 23.80 0.27 -41.00
N ARG A 261 25.03 -0.28 -40.85
CA ARG A 261 25.66 -1.17 -41.85
C ARG A 261 24.88 -2.48 -42.07
N LYS A 262 24.32 -3.08 -41.01
CA LYS A 262 23.46 -4.29 -41.11
C LYS A 262 22.15 -4.01 -41.83
N ARG A 263 21.55 -2.83 -41.60
CA ARG A 263 20.31 -2.40 -42.27
C ARG A 263 20.53 -2.13 -43.77
N GLY A 264 21.64 -1.48 -44.14
CA GLY A 264 22.04 -1.29 -45.54
C GLY A 264 22.31 -2.61 -46.29
N ARG A 265 22.99 -3.57 -45.64
CA ARG A 265 23.30 -4.89 -46.23
C ARG A 265 22.05 -5.77 -46.43
N ARG A 266 21.05 -5.68 -45.53
CA ARG A 266 19.73 -6.35 -45.71
C ARG A 266 18.89 -5.71 -46.82
N GLY A 267 18.96 -4.39 -46.99
CA GLY A 267 18.29 -3.67 -48.09
C GLY A 267 18.87 -4.01 -49.47
N GLY A 268 20.21 -4.08 -49.57
CA GLY A 268 20.89 -4.44 -50.83
C GLY A 268 20.67 -5.90 -51.26
N ARG A 269 20.52 -6.84 -50.31
CA ARG A 269 20.25 -8.26 -50.62
C ARG A 269 18.82 -8.52 -51.11
N LYS A 270 17.86 -7.66 -50.76
CA LYS A 270 16.47 -7.72 -51.27
C LYS A 270 16.32 -7.15 -52.69
N ARG A 271 17.25 -6.31 -53.16
CA ARG A 271 17.23 -5.71 -54.50
C ARG A 271 17.93 -6.54 -55.59
N ARG A 272 18.59 -7.64 -55.24
CA ARG A 272 19.30 -8.55 -56.17
C ARG A 272 18.56 -9.89 -56.42
N LYS A 273 17.28 -9.98 -56.05
CA LYS A 273 16.41 -11.16 -56.24
C LYS A 273 15.06 -10.79 -56.86
N ALA A 274 15.05 -9.76 -57.71
CA ALA A 274 13.96 -9.44 -58.62
C ALA A 274 14.56 -9.35 -60.02
#